data_AF-A0A1K0GTX1-F1
#
_entry.id   AF-A0A1K0GTX1-F1
#
_cell.length_a   1.000
_cell.length_b   1.000
_cell.length_c   1.000
_cell.angle_alpha   90.00
_cell.angle_beta   90.00
_cell.angle_gamma   90.00
#
_symmetry.space_group_name_H-M   'P 1'
#
loop_
_entity.id
_entity.type
_entity.pdbx_description
1 polymer ?
#
loop_
_entity_poly.entity_id
_entity_poly.type
_entity_poly.pdbx_seq_one_letter_code
_entity_poly.pdbx_strand_id
1 'polypeptide(L)'
;MGSPVRTTVGYPRFTLPYELAGHARLISPTWAMVSISNEATYRGQYRQQLDAHGVDAVCGELHAIADQASDPRLVLLCFDDLSKPDGWCHRRMFADWWTELTGDDVPELAEPPIASLF
;
A
#
# COMPACT_ATOMS: atom_id res chain seq x y z
N MET A 1 -3.33 1.75 -16.91
CA MET A 1 -2.38 1.86 -15.79
C MET A 1 -3.17 2.48 -14.66
N GLY A 2 -3.24 1.86 -13.48
CA GLY A 2 -4.08 2.35 -12.40
C GLY A 2 -3.56 3.66 -11.78
N SER A 3 -4.41 4.32 -11.02
CA SER A 3 -4.15 5.58 -10.34
C SER A 3 -3.23 5.38 -9.14
N PRO A 4 -2.08 6.09 -9.06
CA PRO A 4 -1.12 5.93 -7.96
C PRO A 4 -1.65 6.53 -6.66
N VAL A 5 -1.72 5.73 -5.60
CA VAL A 5 -2.25 6.11 -4.29
C VAL A 5 -1.16 5.93 -3.24
N ARG A 6 -0.90 6.99 -2.49
CA ARG A 6 0.03 6.93 -1.36
C ARG A 6 -0.60 6.15 -0.22
N THR A 7 0.16 5.25 0.38
CA THR A 7 -0.21 4.53 1.61
C THR A 7 0.82 4.73 2.73
N THR A 8 1.66 5.76 2.64
CA THR A 8 2.66 6.11 3.65
C THR A 8 2.20 7.22 4.57
N VAL A 9 2.67 7.21 5.82
CA VAL A 9 2.41 8.29 6.79
C VAL A 9 3.05 9.62 6.37
N GLY A 10 4.29 9.57 5.87
CA GLY A 10 5.03 10.72 5.33
C GLY A 10 4.96 10.80 3.81
N TYR A 11 5.34 11.94 3.23
CA TYR A 11 5.57 12.03 1.79
C TYR A 11 6.96 11.47 1.44
N PRO A 12 7.13 10.86 0.24
CA PRO A 12 8.45 10.47 -0.23
C PRO A 12 9.38 11.69 -0.27
N ARG A 13 10.65 11.50 0.08
CA ARG A 13 11.67 12.57 0.14
C ARG A 13 12.33 12.84 -1.21
N PHE A 14 11.87 12.15 -2.25
CA PHE A 14 12.33 12.26 -3.63
C PHE A 14 11.18 12.74 -4.52
N THR A 15 11.53 13.38 -5.64
CA THR A 15 10.54 13.84 -6.62
C THR A 15 9.92 12.65 -7.35
N LEU A 16 8.59 12.62 -7.40
CA LEU A 16 7.85 11.62 -8.17
C LEU A 16 7.69 12.10 -9.62
N PRO A 17 7.89 11.24 -10.63
CA PRO A 17 7.65 11.57 -12.03
C PRO A 17 6.15 11.52 -12.41
N TYR A 18 5.28 11.31 -11.43
CA TYR A 18 3.83 11.20 -11.57
C TYR A 18 3.14 11.92 -10.39
N GLU A 19 1.90 12.35 -10.62
CA GLU A 19 1.05 12.89 -9.58
C GLU A 19 0.35 11.77 -8.82
N LEU A 20 0.18 11.95 -7.51
CA LEU A 20 -0.58 11.02 -6.67
C LEU A 20 -2.07 11.34 -6.80
N ALA A 21 -2.87 10.32 -7.10
CA ALA A 21 -4.33 10.43 -7.20
C ALA A 21 -5.00 10.62 -5.82
N GLY A 22 -4.33 10.19 -4.74
CA GLY A 22 -4.84 10.34 -3.39
C GLY A 22 -3.94 9.78 -2.31
N HIS A 23 -4.46 9.78 -1.08
CA HIS A 23 -3.83 9.21 0.10
C HIS A 23 -4.85 8.32 0.82
N ALA A 24 -4.59 7.01 0.85
CA ALA A 24 -5.39 6.07 1.63
C ALA A 24 -4.88 6.05 3.08
N ARG A 25 -5.54 6.83 3.94
CA ARG A 25 -5.11 7.08 5.32
C ARG A 25 -5.38 5.90 6.23
N LEU A 26 -6.47 5.17 6.03
CA LEU A 26 -6.84 4.04 6.88
C LEU A 26 -5.84 2.89 6.76
N ILE A 27 -5.22 2.74 5.58
CA ILE A 27 -4.18 1.73 5.33
C ILE A 27 -2.77 2.31 5.40
N SER A 28 -2.62 3.54 5.89
CA SER A 28 -1.29 4.10 6.16
C SER A 28 -0.84 3.68 7.56
N PRO A 29 0.38 3.14 7.74
CA PRO A 29 0.89 2.85 9.07
C PRO A 29 1.02 4.15 9.88
N THR A 30 1.00 4.06 11.21
CA THR A 30 1.19 5.23 12.06
C THR A 30 2.66 5.63 12.17
N TRP A 31 2.94 6.87 12.59
CA TRP A 31 4.32 7.32 12.89
C TRP A 31 5.01 6.47 13.96
N ALA A 32 4.26 5.92 14.92
CA ALA A 32 4.82 5.04 15.96
C ALA A 32 5.39 3.73 15.37
N MET A 33 4.83 3.28 14.25
CA MET A 33 5.26 2.05 13.60
C MET A 33 6.51 2.22 12.74
N VAL A 34 6.82 3.45 12.31
CA VAL A 34 7.98 3.76 11.45
C VAL A 34 9.31 3.35 12.11
N SER A 35 9.39 3.38 13.44
CA SER A 35 10.59 2.99 14.19
C SER A 35 10.68 1.49 14.52
N ILE A 36 9.66 0.69 14.18
CA ILE A 36 9.65 -0.74 14.51
C ILE A 36 10.48 -1.49 13.46
N SER A 37 11.62 -2.04 13.88
CA SER A 37 12.51 -2.83 13.02
C SER A 37 12.20 -4.33 13.01
N ASN A 38 11.39 -4.83 13.96
CA ASN A 38 11.02 -6.24 14.02
C ASN A 38 9.75 -6.49 13.19
N GLU A 39 9.85 -7.28 12.12
CA GLU A 39 8.74 -7.55 11.19
C GLU A 39 7.51 -8.10 11.93
N ALA A 40 7.67 -9.11 12.78
CA ALA A 40 6.53 -9.75 13.44
C ALA A 40 5.75 -8.78 14.34
N THR A 41 6.47 -7.91 15.05
CA THR A 41 5.89 -6.85 15.88
C THR A 41 5.18 -5.81 15.01
N TYR A 42 5.82 -5.38 13.92
CA TYR A 42 5.23 -4.44 12.97
C TYR A 42 3.93 -5.01 12.38
N ARG A 43 3.99 -6.24 11.86
CA ARG A 43 2.86 -6.95 11.24
C ARG A 43 1.70 -7.09 12.22
N GLY A 44 1.96 -7.47 13.47
CA GLY A 44 0.94 -7.59 14.51
C GLY A 44 0.22 -6.26 14.76
N GLN A 45 0.98 -5.17 14.96
CA GLN A 45 0.40 -3.84 15.18
C GLN A 45 -0.34 -3.31 13.94
N TYR A 46 0.21 -3.54 12.74
CA TYR A 46 -0.40 -3.10 11.50
C TYR A 46 -1.74 -3.80 11.25
N ARG A 47 -1.78 -5.12 11.46
CA ARG A 47 -3.03 -5.88 11.33
C ARG A 47 -4.07 -5.44 12.36
N GLN A 48 -3.66 -5.22 13.61
CA GLN A 48 -4.57 -4.68 14.63
C GLN A 48 -5.15 -3.31 14.22
N GLN A 49 -4.35 -2.45 13.59
CA GLN A 49 -4.83 -1.17 13.05
C GLN A 49 -5.87 -1.39 11.94
N LEU A 50 -5.58 -2.26 10.97
CA LEU A 50 -6.49 -2.56 9.87
C LEU A 50 -7.81 -3.16 10.38
N ASP A 51 -7.74 -4.10 11.34
CA ASP A 51 -8.90 -4.71 11.98
C ASP A 51 -9.75 -3.67 12.73
N ALA A 52 -9.10 -2.71 13.40
CA ALA A 52 -9.79 -1.61 14.09
C ALA A 52 -10.50 -0.64 13.14
N HIS A 53 -10.00 -0.46 11.91
CA HIS A 53 -10.69 0.30 10.87
C HIS A 53 -11.82 -0.50 10.22
N GLY A 54 -11.59 -1.79 9.98
CA GLY A 54 -12.54 -2.69 9.34
C GLY A 54 -12.56 -2.57 7.81
N VAL A 55 -12.93 -3.68 7.16
CA VAL A 55 -12.96 -3.81 5.69
C VAL A 55 -13.86 -2.76 5.05
N ASP A 56 -15.07 -2.54 5.59
CA ASP A 56 -16.05 -1.62 5.00
C ASP A 56 -15.54 -0.18 4.92
N ALA A 57 -14.86 0.31 5.98
CA ALA A 57 -14.32 1.65 6.01
C ALA A 57 -13.14 1.81 5.04
N VAL A 58 -12.25 0.81 4.99
CA VAL A 58 -11.13 0.77 4.05
C VAL A 58 -11.64 0.75 2.60
N CYS A 59 -12.64 -0.10 2.32
CA CYS A 59 -13.29 -0.18 1.02
C CYS A 59 -13.91 1.16 0.61
N GLY A 60 -14.61 1.82 1.53
CA GLY A 60 -15.18 3.15 1.30
C GLY A 60 -14.13 4.22 0.97
N GLU A 61 -12.99 4.24 1.69
CA GLU A 61 -11.90 5.17 1.39
C GLU A 61 -11.29 4.91 0.01
N LEU A 62 -11.03 3.64 -0.33
CA LEU A 62 -10.46 3.27 -1.63
C LEU A 62 -11.41 3.61 -2.78
N HIS A 63 -12.72 3.33 -2.64
CA HIS A 63 -13.70 3.72 -3.65
C HIS A 63 -13.78 5.24 -3.83
N ALA A 64 -13.75 6.02 -2.74
CA ALA A 64 -13.76 7.48 -2.84
C ALA A 64 -12.54 8.02 -3.61
N ILE A 65 -11.36 7.43 -3.41
CA ILE A 65 -10.14 7.79 -4.16
C ILE A 65 -10.27 7.40 -5.63
N ALA A 66 -10.80 6.20 -5.92
CA ALA A 66 -11.03 5.73 -7.30
C ALA A 66 -12.02 6.64 -8.06
N ASP A 67 -13.11 7.03 -7.42
CA ASP A 67 -14.11 7.95 -7.97
C ASP A 67 -13.50 9.32 -8.26
N GLN A 68 -12.74 9.87 -7.30
CA GLN A 68 -12.04 11.14 -7.48
C GLN A 68 -11.02 11.08 -8.63
N ALA A 69 -10.35 9.95 -8.80
CA ALA A 69 -9.39 9.74 -9.88
C ALA A 69 -10.04 9.39 -11.24
N SER A 70 -11.34 9.08 -11.25
CA SER A 70 -12.04 8.53 -12.41
C SER A 70 -11.34 7.30 -13.03
N ASP A 71 -10.66 6.49 -12.20
CA ASP A 71 -10.10 5.18 -12.59
C ASP A 71 -10.40 4.17 -11.47
N PRO A 72 -11.12 3.08 -11.76
CA PRO A 72 -11.44 2.07 -10.76
C PRO A 72 -10.22 1.26 -10.28
N ARG A 73 -9.06 1.37 -10.95
CA ARG A 73 -7.84 0.66 -10.58
C ARG A 73 -6.93 1.59 -9.79
N LEU A 74 -6.56 1.18 -8.58
CA LEU A 74 -5.60 1.89 -7.75
C LEU A 74 -4.27 1.14 -7.69
N VAL A 75 -3.17 1.87 -7.66
CA VAL A 75 -1.82 1.34 -7.44
C VAL A 75 -1.35 1.82 -6.08
N LEU A 76 -1.24 0.91 -5.11
CA LEU A 76 -0.91 1.24 -3.73
C LEU A 76 0.61 1.37 -3.54
N LEU A 77 1.07 2.56 -3.12
CA LEU A 77 2.48 2.92 -3.03
C LEU A 77 2.95 3.06 -1.58
N CYS A 78 3.93 2.25 -1.19
CA CYS A 78 4.57 2.31 0.13
C CYS A 78 5.96 2.99 0.15
N PHE A 79 6.60 3.20 -1.01
CA PHE A 79 7.93 3.82 -1.16
C PHE A 79 9.09 3.18 -0.36
N ASP A 80 8.88 2.02 0.26
CA ASP A 80 9.92 1.28 0.97
C ASP A 80 10.91 0.64 -0.01
N ASP A 81 12.17 0.62 0.39
CA ASP A 81 13.25 -0.08 -0.31
C ASP A 81 13.17 -1.58 -0.03
N LEU A 82 12.60 -2.32 -0.99
CA LEU A 82 12.45 -3.77 -0.93
C LEU A 82 13.68 -4.54 -1.45
N SER A 83 14.77 -3.86 -1.81
CA SER A 83 16.02 -4.54 -2.20
C SER A 83 16.75 -5.15 -1.00
N LYS A 84 16.30 -4.84 0.23
CA LYS A 84 16.85 -5.37 1.48
C LYS A 84 16.55 -6.87 1.64
N PRO A 85 17.42 -7.64 2.31
CA PRO A 85 17.30 -9.10 2.42
C PRO A 85 16.00 -9.59 3.07
N ASP A 86 15.39 -8.77 3.92
CA ASP A 86 14.15 -9.04 4.62
C ASP A 86 12.91 -8.55 3.85
N GLY A 87 13.05 -7.56 2.97
CA GLY A 87 12.14 -7.26 1.84
C GLY A 87 10.65 -7.03 2.16
N TRP A 88 10.28 -6.86 3.43
CA TRP A 88 8.90 -6.69 3.87
C TRP A 88 8.50 -5.21 3.88
N CYS A 89 7.20 -4.95 3.68
CA CYS A 89 6.60 -3.62 3.82
C CYS A 89 5.11 -3.74 4.13
N HIS A 90 4.49 -2.63 4.56
CA HIS A 90 3.07 -2.62 4.90
C HIS A 90 2.15 -2.86 3.71
N ARG A 91 2.57 -2.58 2.47
CA ARG A 91 1.71 -2.84 1.29
C ARG A 91 1.45 -4.34 1.10
N ARG A 92 2.47 -5.18 1.30
CA ARG A 92 2.34 -6.65 1.20
C ARG A 92 1.50 -7.20 2.34
N MET A 93 1.72 -6.67 3.55
CA MET A 93 0.90 -7.04 4.71
C MET A 93 -0.56 -6.63 4.56
N PHE A 94 -0.84 -5.50 3.88
CA PHE A 94 -2.18 -5.08 3.53
C PHE A 94 -2.80 -6.02 2.50
N ALA A 95 -2.06 -6.41 1.46
CA ALA A 95 -2.51 -7.39 0.48
C ALA A 95 -2.90 -8.71 1.16
N ASP A 96 -2.05 -9.25 2.03
CA ASP A 96 -2.35 -10.46 2.82
C ASP A 96 -3.65 -10.31 3.62
N TRP A 97 -3.78 -9.21 4.37
CA TRP A 97 -4.96 -8.92 5.19
C TRP A 97 -6.24 -8.78 4.36
N TRP A 98 -6.16 -8.09 3.23
CA TRP A 98 -7.29 -7.87 2.33
C TRP A 98 -7.78 -9.20 1.74
N THR A 99 -6.86 -10.00 1.20
CA THR A 99 -7.17 -11.31 0.62
C THR A 99 -7.76 -12.25 1.67
N GLU A 100 -7.23 -12.25 2.89
CA GLU A 100 -7.76 -13.09 3.98
C GLU A 100 -9.20 -12.74 4.37
N LEU A 101 -9.58 -11.46 4.38
CA LEU A 101 -10.91 -11.02 4.81
C LEU A 101 -11.95 -10.96 3.68
N THR A 102 -11.52 -10.71 2.45
CA THR A 102 -12.43 -10.49 1.31
C THR A 102 -12.41 -11.63 0.31
N GLY A 103 -11.31 -12.39 0.24
CA GLY A 103 -11.04 -13.35 -0.84
C GLY A 103 -10.52 -12.70 -2.13
N ASP A 104 -10.47 -11.37 -2.22
CA ASP A 104 -9.98 -10.65 -3.39
C ASP A 104 -8.46 -10.50 -3.36
N ASP A 105 -7.79 -10.82 -4.47
CA ASP A 105 -6.34 -10.69 -4.58
C ASP A 105 -5.91 -9.24 -4.85
N VAL A 106 -4.78 -8.84 -4.27
CA VAL A 106 -4.13 -7.53 -4.47
C VAL A 106 -2.76 -7.77 -5.10
N PRO A 107 -2.69 -7.95 -6.44
CA PRO A 107 -1.46 -8.33 -7.10
C PRO A 107 -0.45 -7.18 -7.08
N GLU A 108 0.82 -7.54 -6.92
CA GLU A 108 1.93 -6.61 -7.16
C GLU A 108 1.93 -6.20 -8.63
N LEU A 109 2.16 -4.91 -8.89
CA LEU A 109 2.33 -4.42 -10.25
C LEU A 109 3.62 -5.02 -10.80
N ALA A 110 3.50 -5.98 -11.71
CA ALA A 110 4.66 -6.60 -12.36
C ALA A 110 5.59 -5.51 -12.91
N GLU A 111 6.90 -5.68 -12.72
CA GLU A 111 7.86 -4.85 -13.44
C GLU A 111 7.54 -4.96 -14.94
N PRO A 112 7.55 -3.84 -15.69
CA PRO A 112 7.56 -3.97 -17.13
C PRO A 112 8.73 -4.90 -17.48
N PRO A 113 8.55 -5.86 -18.40
CA PRO A 113 9.66 -6.71 -18.81
C PRO A 113 10.82 -5.79 -19.17
N ILE A 114 11.99 -6.04 -18.59
CA ILE A 114 13.23 -5.40 -19.05
C ILE A 114 13.20 -5.63 -20.55
N ALA A 115 13.15 -4.54 -21.33
CA ALA A 115 13.26 -4.64 -22.76
C ALA A 115 14.60 -5.35 -23.01
N SER A 116 14.52 -6.64 -23.32
CA SER A 116 15.68 -7.45 -23.61
C SER A 116 16.30 -6.81 -24.83
N LEU A 117 17.47 -6.21 -24.65
CA LEU A 117 18.34 -5.81 -25.75
C LEU A 117 19.01 -7.08 -26.29
N PHE A 118 18.19 -8.03 -26.78
CA PHE A 118 18.58 -9.16 -27.64
C PHE A 118 17.36 -9.60 -28.42
#